data_AF-A0A2A4P803-F1
#
_entry.id   AF-A0A2A4P803-F1
#
_cell.length_a   1.000
_cell.length_b   1.000
_cell.length_c   1.000
_cell.angle_alpha   90.00
_cell.angle_beta   90.00
_cell.angle_gamma   90.00
#
_symmetry.space_group_name_H-M   'P 1'
#
loop_
_entity.id
_entity.type
_entity.pdbx_description
1 polymer ?
#
loop_
_entity_poly.entity_id
_entity_poly.type
_entity_poly.pdbx_seq_one_letter_code
_entity_poly.pdbx_strand_id
1 'polypeptide(L)'
;MLLIKCPWCGERDMVEFTHGGDATKVYPKDPNATTSEEWHDFIYLRENPCGEHVEYWHHVAGCRQWLKVRRDTTTHDILTTAPADGDLDT
;
A
#
# COMPACT_ATOMS: atom_id res chain seq x y z
N MET A 1 8.69 15.67 6.80
CA MET A 1 7.37 15.13 7.20
C MET A 1 6.62 14.85 5.92
N LEU A 2 6.17 13.62 5.68
CA LEU A 2 5.53 13.26 4.40
C LEU A 2 4.07 13.72 4.40
N LEU A 3 3.60 14.18 3.25
CA LEU A 3 2.22 14.59 3.02
C LEU A 3 1.53 13.56 2.14
N ILE A 4 0.53 12.87 2.69
CA ILE A 4 -0.22 11.83 1.99
C ILE A 4 -1.58 12.41 1.62
N LYS A 5 -1.90 12.39 0.32
CA LYS A 5 -3.21 12.83 -0.18
C LYS A 5 -4.23 11.70 -0.03
N CYS A 6 -4.95 11.68 1.09
CA CYS A 6 -6.06 10.75 1.28
C CYS A 6 -7.16 11.03 0.25
N PRO A 7 -7.64 10.03 -0.53
CA PRO A 7 -8.71 10.22 -1.52
C PRO A 7 -10.01 10.80 -0.94
N TRP A 8 -10.24 10.63 0.35
CA TRP A 8 -11.45 11.08 1.04
C TRP A 8 -11.24 12.31 1.94
N CYS A 9 -10.03 12.50 2.48
CA CYS A 9 -9.75 13.55 3.48
C CYS A 9 -8.82 14.67 2.98
N GLY A 10 -8.32 14.56 1.75
CA GLY A 10 -7.33 15.47 1.20
C GLY A 10 -5.92 15.23 1.74
N GLU A 11 -5.05 16.22 1.57
CA GLU A 11 -3.67 16.18 2.04
C GLU A 11 -3.59 16.20 3.57
N ARG A 12 -2.84 15.24 4.13
CA ARG A 12 -2.67 15.05 5.57
C ARG A 12 -1.24 14.63 5.89
N ASP A 13 -0.84 14.90 7.12
CA ASP A 13 0.47 14.50 7.64
C ASP A 13 0.56 12.97 7.80
N MET A 14 1.69 12.37 7.42
CA MET A 14 1.92 10.93 7.55
C MET A 14 1.71 10.37 8.96
N VAL A 15 1.85 11.19 10.01
CA VAL A 15 1.61 10.75 11.40
C VAL A 15 0.16 10.32 11.64
N GLU A 16 -0.79 10.77 10.81
CA GLU A 16 -2.18 10.31 10.86
C GLU A 16 -2.37 8.89 10.29
N PHE A 17 -1.33 8.30 9.71
CA PHE A 17 -1.41 7.04 8.97
C PHE A 17 -0.53 5.94 9.57
N THR A 18 -0.94 4.70 9.35
CA THR A 18 -0.13 3.51 9.60
C THR A 18 0.29 2.88 8.27
N HIS A 19 1.58 2.59 8.13
CA HIS A 19 2.12 1.90 6.95
C HIS A 19 1.69 0.42 6.94
N GLY A 20 1.23 -0.07 5.79
CA GLY A 20 0.70 -1.41 5.58
C GLY A 20 1.57 -2.35 4.76
N GLY A 21 2.71 -1.88 4.26
CA GLY A 21 3.59 -2.69 3.39
C GLY A 21 3.16 -2.69 1.94
N ASP A 22 3.69 -3.66 1.19
CA ASP A 22 3.50 -3.84 -0.25
C ASP A 22 2.02 -4.11 -0.62
N ALA A 23 1.49 -3.29 -1.53
CA ALA A 23 0.11 -3.32 -2.00
C ALA A 23 -0.09 -4.08 -3.33
N THR A 24 0.93 -4.75 -3.84
CA THR A 24 0.87 -5.55 -5.08
C THR A 24 0.43 -6.99 -4.85
N LYS A 25 0.57 -7.50 -3.61
CA LYS A 25 0.19 -8.88 -3.25
C LYS A 25 -1.32 -9.01 -3.12
N VAL A 26 -1.89 -9.95 -3.88
CA VAL A 26 -3.31 -10.27 -3.87
C VAL A 26 -3.54 -11.55 -3.06
N TYR A 27 -4.56 -11.54 -2.21
CA TYR A 27 -4.97 -12.73 -1.47
C TYR A 27 -5.37 -13.87 -2.43
N PRO A 28 -4.88 -15.10 -2.25
CA PRO A 28 -5.26 -16.23 -3.10
C PRO A 28 -6.77 -16.45 -3.10
N LYS A 29 -7.37 -16.62 -4.29
CA LYS A 29 -8.83 -16.78 -4.43
C LYS A 29 -9.37 -18.04 -3.75
N ASP A 30 -8.59 -19.11 -3.77
CA ASP A 30 -8.89 -20.35 -3.04
C ASP A 30 -7.65 -20.81 -2.25
N PRO A 31 -7.56 -20.45 -0.96
CA PRO A 31 -6.45 -20.85 -0.09
C PRO A 31 -6.31 -22.36 0.08
N ASN A 32 -7.40 -23.15 -0.04
CA ASN A 32 -7.35 -24.60 0.16
C ASN A 32 -6.81 -25.34 -1.08
N ALA A 33 -6.85 -24.70 -2.24
CA ALA A 33 -6.30 -25.22 -3.49
C ALA A 33 -4.88 -24.70 -3.78
N THR A 34 -4.35 -23.81 -2.93
CA THR A 34 -3.01 -23.22 -3.07
C THR A 34 -1.94 -24.21 -2.60
N THR A 35 -0.81 -24.30 -3.31
CA THR A 35 0.31 -25.16 -2.88
C THR A 35 0.99 -24.58 -1.64
N SER A 36 1.79 -25.39 -0.95
CA SER A 36 2.54 -24.91 0.23
C SER A 36 3.55 -23.82 -0.15
N GLU A 37 4.15 -23.94 -1.33
CA GLU A 37 5.09 -22.98 -1.89
C GLU A 37 4.40 -21.66 -2.23
N GLU A 38 3.25 -21.70 -2.93
CA GLU A 38 2.47 -20.50 -3.24
C GLU A 38 1.96 -19.80 -1.97
N TRP A 39 1.56 -20.58 -0.96
CA TRP A 39 1.12 -20.05 0.32
C TRP A 39 2.27 -19.40 1.09
N HIS A 40 3.44 -20.02 1.08
CA HIS A 40 4.66 -19.43 1.65
C HIS A 40 4.97 -18.08 0.98
N ASP A 41 4.95 -18.03 -0.35
CA ASP A 41 5.26 -16.80 -1.10
C ASP A 41 4.25 -15.69 -0.81
N PHE A 42 2.96 -16.05 -0.68
CA PHE A 42 1.93 -15.11 -0.30
C PHE A 42 2.07 -14.60 1.14
N ILE A 43 2.42 -15.45 2.11
CA ILE A 43 2.48 -15.05 3.53
C ILE A 43 3.77 -14.29 3.84
N TYR A 44 4.91 -14.74 3.31
CA TYR A 44 6.23 -14.27 3.78
C TYR A 44 6.97 -13.36 2.80
N LEU A 45 6.81 -13.57 1.49
CA LEU A 45 7.62 -12.85 0.50
C LEU A 45 6.94 -11.55 0.05
N ARG A 46 7.69 -10.44 0.11
CA ARG A 46 7.28 -9.11 -0.39
C ARG A 46 8.39 -8.52 -1.23
N GLU A 47 8.03 -7.68 -2.18
CA GLU A 47 9.04 -6.88 -2.86
C GLU A 47 9.57 -5.80 -1.89
N ASN A 48 10.86 -5.50 -2.01
CA ASN A 48 11.49 -4.42 -1.25
C ASN A 48 12.36 -3.58 -2.20
N PRO A 49 11.73 -2.87 -3.15
CA PRO A 49 12.46 -2.15 -4.18
C PRO A 49 13.16 -0.91 -3.59
N CYS A 50 14.35 -0.63 -4.10
CA CYS A 50 15.06 0.63 -3.94
C CYS A 50 14.65 1.54 -5.10
N GLY A 51 13.67 2.42 -4.86
CA GLY A 51 13.01 3.23 -5.89
C GLY A 51 11.50 3.21 -5.71
N GLU A 52 10.73 3.32 -6.79
CA GLU A 52 9.27 3.32 -6.73
C GLU A 52 8.70 2.03 -6.10
N HIS A 53 7.79 2.22 -5.15
CA HIS A 53 7.09 1.15 -4.46
C HIS A 53 5.61 1.48 -4.30
N VAL A 54 4.75 0.47 -4.51
CA VAL A 54 3.31 0.58 -4.32
C VAL A 54 2.95 0.00 -2.96
N GLU A 55 2.54 0.88 -2.05
CA GLU A 55 2.36 0.58 -0.62
C GLU A 55 0.91 0.78 -0.18
N TYR A 56 0.46 -0.01 0.79
CA TYR A 56 -0.76 0.24 1.53
C TYR A 56 -0.47 1.21 2.68
N TRP A 57 -1.37 2.17 2.88
CA TRP A 57 -1.40 3.04 4.05
C TRP A 57 -2.82 3.08 4.62
N HIS A 58 -2.96 3.13 5.94
CA HIS A 58 -4.25 3.19 6.64
C HIS A 58 -4.38 4.52 7.36
N HIS A 59 -5.43 5.30 7.05
CA HIS A 59 -5.66 6.62 7.65
C HIS A 59 -6.29 6.53 9.05
N VAL A 60 -5.54 5.97 10.01
CA VAL A 60 -6.00 5.61 11.36
C VAL A 60 -6.56 6.77 12.17
N ALA A 61 -6.00 7.98 12.01
CA ALA A 61 -6.45 9.18 12.72
C ALA A 61 -7.52 10.00 11.96
N GLY A 62 -8.02 9.49 10.83
CA GLY A 62 -8.99 10.15 9.98
C GLY A 62 -10.13 9.23 9.54
N CYS A 63 -10.25 9.00 8.23
CA CYS A 63 -11.37 8.23 7.66
C CYS A 63 -11.30 6.72 7.92
N ARG A 64 -10.16 6.21 8.42
CA ARG A 64 -9.91 4.77 8.65
C ARG A 64 -10.03 3.90 7.40
N GLN A 65 -9.88 4.51 6.22
CA GLN A 65 -9.80 3.78 4.96
C GLN A 65 -8.36 3.36 4.67
N TRP A 66 -8.22 2.24 3.97
CA TRP A 66 -6.98 1.84 3.33
C TRP A 66 -6.84 2.53 1.97
N LEU A 67 -5.63 2.91 1.62
CA LEU A 67 -5.28 3.54 0.35
C LEU A 67 -4.01 2.92 -0.20
N LYS A 68 -3.86 2.97 -1.53
CA LYS A 68 -2.61 2.70 -2.21
C LYS A 68 -1.82 4.01 -2.36
N VAL A 69 -0.51 3.94 -2.15
CA VAL A 69 0.42 5.05 -2.31
C VAL A 69 1.59 4.56 -3.15
N ARG A 70 1.86 5.23 -4.28
CA ARG A 70 3.13 5.03 -5.00
C ARG A 70 4.14 6.02 -4.44
N ARG A 71 5.22 5.50 -3.86
CA ARG A 71 6.25 6.31 -3.20
C ARG A 71 7.62 5.85 -3.67
N ASP A 72 8.52 6.78 -3.95
CA ASP A 72 9.93 6.43 -4.12
C ASP A 72 10.55 6.16 -2.73
N THR A 73 11.10 4.97 -2.51
CA THR A 73 11.67 4.56 -1.22
C THR A 73 13.03 5.21 -0.93
N THR A 74 13.68 5.79 -1.94
CA THR A 74 14.97 6.46 -1.82
C THR A 74 14.84 7.96 -1.52
N THR A 75 13.86 8.63 -2.14
CA THR A 75 13.63 10.08 -1.93
C THR A 75 12.49 10.37 -0.95
N HIS A 76 11.62 9.37 -0.74
CA HIS A 76 10.34 9.50 -0.05
C HIS A 76 9.29 10.37 -0.76
N ASP A 77 9.49 10.71 -2.04
CA ASP A 77 8.48 11.42 -2.82
C ASP A 77 7.24 10.55 -3.00
N ILE A 78 6.07 11.11 -2.70
CA ILE A 78 4.78 10.49 -2.96
C ILE A 78 4.34 10.91 -4.37
N LEU A 79 4.34 9.95 -5.28
CA LEU A 79 4.06 10.17 -6.70
C LEU A 79 2.56 10.20 -6.98
N THR A 80 1.81 9.27 -6.38
CA THR A 80 0.36 9.17 -6.55
C THR A 80 -0.29 8.41 -5.40
N THR A 81 -1.59 8.62 -5.23
CA THR A 81 -2.42 8.03 -4.18
C THR A 81 -3.79 7.64 -4.74
N ALA A 82 -4.31 6.49 -4.37
CA ALA A 82 -5.62 6.00 -4.84
C ALA A 82 -6.36 5.26 -3.72
N PRO A 83 -7.69 5.06 -3.84
CA PRO A 83 -8.41 4.08 -3.03
C PRO A 83 -7.72 2.70 -3.09
N ALA A 84 -7.89 1.86 -2.06
CA ALA A 84 -7.25 0.55 -2.02
C ALA A 84 -7.61 -0.35 -3.21
N ASP A 85 -8.82 -0.21 -3.74
CA ASP A 85 -9.35 -0.91 -4.92
C ASP A 85 -9.20 -0.10 -6.23
N GLY A 86 -8.66 1.12 -6.16
CA GLY A 86 -8.45 1.99 -7.32
C GLY A 86 -7.13 1.75 -8.05
N ASP A 87 -7.06 2.30 -9.26
CA ASP A 87 -5.84 2.38 -10.08
C ASP A 87 -5.00 3.61 -9.69
N LEU A 88 -3.67 3.46 -9.71
CA LEU A 88 -2.73 4.54 -9.37
C LEU A 88 -2.36 5.41 -10.58
N ASP A 89 -2.61 4.92 -11.79
CA ASP A 89 -2.16 5.52 -13.07
C ASP A 89 -3.25 6.33 -13.79
N THR A 90 -4.36 6.65 -13.11
CA THR A 90 -5.44 7.51 -13.63
C THR A 90 -5.24 8.99 -13.32
#